data_AF-A0A699UXQ1-F1
#
_entry.id   AF-A0A699UXQ1-F1
#
_cell.length_a   1.000
_cell.length_b   1.000
_cell.length_c   1.000
_cell.angle_alpha   90.00
_cell.angle_beta   90.00
_cell.angle_gamma   90.00
#
_symmetry.space_group_name_H-M   'P 1'
#
loop_
_entity.id
_entity.type
_entity.pdbx_description
1 polymer ?
#
loop_
_entity_poly.entity_id
_entity_poly.type
_entity_poly.pdbx_seq_one_letter_code
_entity_poly.pdbx_strand_id
1 'polypeptide(L)'
;VVQSVALTTAEQRLARKNELKDRGTLLMALPDKHQLKFNIHKDAKTLMEVIEKRFGGNKETKKVQKTLLRKQYENFIGSGSESIDQIHDRLQKLFS
;
A
#
# COMPACT_ATOMS: atom_id res chain seq x y z
N VAL A 1 12.41 31.19 -8.32
CA VAL A 1 12.99 29.94 -7.77
C VAL A 1 12.27 29.38 -6.53
N VAL A 2 11.37 30.11 -5.85
CA VAL A 2 10.71 29.66 -4.60
C VAL A 2 9.63 28.55 -4.79
N GLN A 3 9.12 28.35 -6.00
CA GLN A 3 7.98 27.46 -6.25
C GLN A 3 8.34 25.96 -6.23
N SER A 4 9.58 25.57 -6.55
CA SER A 4 9.98 24.16 -6.61
C SER A 4 10.08 23.51 -5.22
N VAL A 5 10.43 24.28 -4.18
CA VAL A 5 10.54 23.83 -2.79
C VAL A 5 9.16 23.57 -2.16
N ALA A 6 8.16 24.37 -2.52
CA ALA A 6 6.79 24.19 -2.05
C ALA A 6 6.11 22.97 -2.71
N LEU A 7 6.34 22.75 -4.01
CA LEU A 7 5.79 21.61 -4.76
C LEU A 7 6.35 20.28 -4.22
N THR A 8 7.67 20.20 -4.02
CA THR A 8 8.33 19.03 -3.42
C THR A 8 7.81 18.74 -2.00
N THR A 9 7.51 19.78 -1.21
CA THR A 9 6.92 19.62 0.13
C THR A 9 5.51 19.03 0.08
N ALA A 10 4.69 19.40 -0.91
CA ALA A 10 3.34 18.87 -1.08
C ALA A 10 3.37 17.40 -1.53
N GLU A 11 4.21 17.07 -2.51
CA GLU A 11 4.40 15.69 -2.99
C GLU A 11 4.96 14.77 -1.90
N GLN A 12 5.94 15.23 -1.12
CA GLN A 12 6.47 14.48 0.02
C GLN A 12 5.43 14.26 1.12
N ARG A 13 4.53 15.23 1.35
CA ARG A 13 3.41 15.07 2.28
C ARG A 13 2.40 14.05 1.78
N LEU A 14 2.09 14.08 0.48
CA LEU A 14 1.20 13.12 -0.16
C LEU A 14 1.78 11.70 -0.12
N ALA A 15 3.07 11.54 -0.45
CA ALA A 15 3.77 10.26 -0.40
C ALA A 15 3.76 9.65 1.02
N ARG A 16 4.10 10.44 2.04
CA ARG A 16 4.04 9.99 3.45
C ARG A 16 2.64 9.59 3.89
N LYS A 17 1.61 10.30 3.43
CA LYS A 17 0.21 9.94 3.74
C LYS A 17 -0.17 8.61 3.10
N ASN A 18 0.26 8.35 1.87
CA ASN A 18 -0.01 7.09 1.18
C ASN A 18 0.74 5.93 1.83
N GLU A 19 2.01 6.12 2.21
CA GLU A 19 2.81 5.12 2.91
C GLU A 19 2.18 4.72 4.26
N LEU A 20 1.67 5.69 5.03
CA LEU A 20 0.96 5.39 6.27
C LEU A 20 -0.33 4.61 6.05
N LYS A 21 -1.09 4.91 4.98
CA LYS A 21 -2.30 4.15 4.61
C LYS A 21 -1.98 2.72 4.21
N ASP A 22 -0.92 2.54 3.41
CA ASP A 22 -0.49 1.21 2.95
C ASP A 22 -0.01 0.37 4.13
N ARG A 23 0.81 0.95 5.03
CA ARG A 23 1.26 0.30 6.26
C ARG A 23 0.09 -0.08 7.18
N GLY A 24 -0.86 0.83 7.38
CA GLY A 24 -2.07 0.55 8.16
C GLY A 24 -2.87 -0.61 7.57
N THR A 25 -2.98 -0.67 6.24
CA THR A 25 -3.68 -1.77 5.53
C THR A 25 -2.97 -3.11 5.73
N LEU A 26 -1.64 -3.14 5.62
CA LEU A 26 -0.84 -4.35 5.84
C LEU A 26 -1.02 -4.87 7.28
N LEU A 27 -1.00 -3.99 8.28
CA LEU A 27 -1.20 -4.38 9.68
C LEU A 27 -2.62 -4.91 9.94
N MET A 28 -3.67 -4.25 9.41
CA MET A 28 -5.06 -4.71 9.56
C MET A 28 -5.32 -6.07 8.91
N ALA A 29 -4.56 -6.44 7.88
CA ALA A 29 -4.70 -7.72 7.22
C ALA A 29 -4.04 -8.89 7.99
N LEU A 30 -3.19 -8.58 8.98
CA LEU A 30 -2.57 -9.57 9.86
C LEU A 30 -3.49 -9.90 11.06
N PRO A 31 -3.43 -11.15 11.58
CA PRO A 31 -4.06 -11.47 12.85
C PRO A 31 -3.49 -10.62 13.99
N ASP A 32 -4.35 -10.23 14.93
CA ASP A 32 -4.05 -9.30 16.03
C ASP A 32 -2.78 -9.68 16.83
N LYS A 33 -2.61 -10.97 17.14
CA LYS A 33 -1.42 -11.55 17.80
C LYS A 33 -0.08 -11.27 17.12
N HIS A 34 -0.10 -10.85 15.85
CA HIS A 34 1.08 -10.57 15.06
C HIS A 34 1.27 -9.06 14.81
N GLN A 35 0.21 -8.25 14.87
CA GLN A 35 0.25 -6.83 14.51
C GLN A 35 1.31 -6.04 15.29
N LEU A 36 1.39 -6.21 16.62
CA LEU A 36 2.40 -5.52 17.44
C LEU A 36 3.84 -5.84 17.02
N LYS A 37 4.11 -7.10 16.66
CA LYS A 37 5.46 -7.55 16.29
C LYS A 37 5.93 -6.97 14.96
N PHE A 38 4.99 -6.63 14.08
CA PHE A 38 5.26 -6.07 12.76
C PHE A 38 5.21 -4.54 12.74
N ASN A 39 4.66 -3.89 13.79
CA ASN A 39 4.61 -2.44 13.92
C ASN A 39 6.00 -1.78 14.12
N ILE A 40 7.08 -2.56 14.23
CA ILE A 40 8.45 -2.05 14.31
C ILE A 40 8.96 -1.52 12.96
N HIS A 41 8.37 -1.95 11.85
CA HIS A 41 8.78 -1.54 10.51
C HIS A 41 8.13 -0.22 10.16
N LYS A 42 8.92 0.76 9.71
CA LYS A 42 8.44 2.12 9.40
C LYS A 42 7.83 2.20 7.99
N ASP A 43 8.35 1.41 7.07
CA ASP A 43 8.01 1.46 5.66
C ASP A 43 7.13 0.27 5.26
N ALA A 44 6.16 0.51 4.38
CA ALA A 44 5.21 -0.53 3.93
C ALA A 44 5.92 -1.66 3.16
N LYS A 45 6.97 -1.33 2.40
CA LYS A 45 7.76 -2.29 1.63
C LYS A 45 8.47 -3.30 2.53
N THR A 46 9.24 -2.81 3.51
CA THR A 46 9.95 -3.67 4.46
C THR A 46 8.97 -4.51 5.29
N LEU A 47 7.82 -3.92 5.67
CA LEU A 47 6.76 -4.66 6.35
C LEU A 47 6.27 -5.85 5.51
N MET A 48 6.04 -5.67 4.22
CA MET A 48 5.62 -6.73 3.30
C MET A 48 6.67 -7.84 3.20
N GLU A 49 7.95 -7.50 3.00
CA GLU A 49 9.03 -8.50 2.91
C GLU A 49 9.17 -9.36 4.18
N VAL A 50 9.02 -8.75 5.36
CA VAL A 50 9.08 -9.48 6.63
C VAL A 50 7.85 -10.36 6.81
N ILE A 51 6.66 -9.91 6.37
CA ILE A 51 5.45 -10.74 6.34
C ILE A 51 5.68 -11.96 5.43
N GLU A 52 6.19 -11.76 4.22
CA GLU A 52 6.46 -12.85 3.28
C GLU A 52 7.49 -13.83 3.82
N LYS A 53 8.59 -13.34 4.38
CA LYS A 53 9.64 -14.18 4.98
C LYS A 53 9.15 -14.97 6.18
N ARG A 54 8.31 -14.37 7.02
CA ARG A 54 7.81 -15.01 8.26
C ARG A 54 6.76 -16.09 7.97
N PHE A 55 5.92 -15.85 6.99
CA PHE A 55 4.79 -16.72 6.67
C PHE A 55 5.06 -17.61 5.45
N GLY A 56 6.19 -17.43 4.75
CA GLY A 56 6.65 -18.33 3.69
C GLY A 56 5.64 -18.51 2.54
N GLY A 57 4.86 -17.48 2.20
CA GLY A 57 3.83 -17.57 1.16
C GLY A 57 2.60 -18.41 1.56
N ASN A 58 2.38 -18.64 2.86
CA ASN A 58 1.25 -19.40 3.36
C ASN A 58 -0.11 -18.68 3.18
N LYS A 59 -1.16 -19.28 3.72
CA LYS A 59 -2.54 -18.75 3.69
C LYS A 59 -2.67 -17.32 4.23
N GLU A 60 -1.86 -16.92 5.20
CA GLU A 60 -1.85 -15.58 5.80
C GLU A 60 -1.25 -14.54 4.85
N THR A 61 -0.12 -14.83 4.21
CA THR A 61 0.45 -13.95 3.17
C THR A 61 -0.52 -13.74 2.02
N LYS A 62 -1.18 -14.81 1.54
CA LYS A 62 -2.22 -14.71 0.50
C LYS A 62 -3.41 -13.86 0.94
N LYS A 63 -3.79 -13.93 2.23
CA LYS A 63 -4.86 -13.09 2.78
C LYS A 63 -4.44 -11.61 2.82
N VAL A 64 -3.20 -11.31 3.21
CA VAL A 64 -2.64 -9.95 3.20
C VAL A 64 -2.59 -9.38 1.78
N GLN A 65 -2.04 -10.12 0.81
CA GLN A 65 -2.00 -9.72 -0.59
C GLN A 65 -3.41 -9.50 -1.17
N LYS A 66 -4.37 -10.39 -0.89
CA LYS A 66 -5.76 -10.26 -1.35
C LYS A 66 -6.44 -9.01 -0.79
N THR A 67 -6.24 -8.71 0.50
CA THR A 67 -6.78 -7.49 1.13
C THR A 67 -6.16 -6.23 0.53
N LEU A 68 -4.85 -6.25 0.26
CA LEU A 68 -4.15 -5.13 -0.37
C LEU A 68 -4.69 -4.87 -1.78
N LEU A 69 -4.81 -5.92 -2.61
CA LEU A 69 -5.35 -5.81 -3.96
C LEU A 69 -6.79 -5.27 -3.95
N ARG A 70 -7.62 -5.74 -3.03
CA ARG A 70 -9.00 -5.25 -2.86
C ARG A 70 -9.03 -3.76 -2.49
N LYS A 71 -8.17 -3.32 -1.57
CA LYS A 71 -8.09 -1.91 -1.15
C LYS A 71 -7.58 -1.00 -2.27
N GLN A 72 -6.59 -1.47 -3.04
CA GLN A 72 -6.13 -0.75 -4.22
C GLN A 72 -7.30 -0.60 -5.21
N TYR A 73 -7.99 -1.68 -5.56
CA TYR A 73 -9.16 -1.66 -6.43
C TYR A 73 -10.30 -0.75 -5.94
N GLU A 74 -10.63 -0.78 -4.65
CA GLU A 74 -11.62 0.13 -4.03
C GLU A 74 -11.21 1.60 -4.17
N ASN A 75 -9.92 1.92 -4.01
CA ASN A 75 -9.41 3.28 -4.20
C ASN A 75 -9.47 3.74 -5.68
N PHE A 76 -9.35 2.81 -6.64
CA PHE A 76 -9.53 3.08 -8.07
C PHE A 76 -10.96 3.41 -8.42
N ILE A 77 -11.91 2.57 -8.00
CA ILE A 77 -13.33 2.80 -8.28
C ILE A 77 -13.85 4.04 -7.54
N GLY A 78 -13.34 4.29 -6.33
CA GLY A 78 -13.71 5.46 -5.53
C GLY A 78 -13.18 6.80 -6.05
N SER A 79 -12.26 6.81 -7.03
CA SER A 79 -11.76 8.07 -7.61
C SER A 79 -12.76 8.70 -8.58
N GLY A 80 -13.72 7.95 -9.12
CA GLY A 80 -14.90 8.41 -9.85
C GLY A 80 -14.67 9.19 -11.15
N SER A 81 -13.43 9.58 -11.46
CA SER A 81 -13.08 10.51 -12.54
C SER A 81 -12.00 9.99 -13.50
N GLU A 82 -11.58 8.72 -13.38
CA GLU A 82 -10.52 8.15 -14.22
C GLU A 82 -11.07 7.49 -15.49
N SER A 83 -10.36 7.67 -16.61
CA SER A 83 -10.72 7.02 -17.88
C SER A 83 -10.39 5.53 -17.85
N ILE A 84 -11.07 4.76 -18.70
CA ILE A 84 -10.87 3.30 -18.82
C ILE A 84 -9.41 2.97 -19.14
N ASP A 85 -8.76 3.76 -19.99
CA ASP A 85 -7.35 3.57 -20.35
C ASP A 85 -6.41 3.81 -19.16
N GLN A 86 -6.71 4.80 -18.32
CA GLN A 86 -5.93 5.11 -17.13
C GLN A 86 -6.10 4.05 -16.03
N ILE A 87 -7.30 3.50 -15.91
CA ILE A 87 -7.58 2.34 -15.05
C ILE A 87 -6.82 1.11 -15.56
N HIS A 88 -6.77 0.90 -16.89
CA HIS A 88 -6.07 -0.23 -17.49
C HIS A 88 -4.55 -0.19 -17.24
N ASP A 89 -3.89 0.95 -17.50
CA ASP A 89 -2.45 1.12 -17.26
C ASP A 89 -2.07 0.87 -15.79
N ARG A 90 -2.86 1.43 -14.87
CA ARG A 90 -2.62 1.26 -13.43
C ARG A 90 -2.91 -0.17 -12.94
N LEU A 91 -3.89 -0.87 -13.53
CA LEU A 91 -4.11 -2.30 -13.28
C LEU A 91 -2.94 -3.14 -13.78
N GLN A 92 -2.43 -2.86 -14.98
CA GLN A 92 -1.30 -3.57 -15.56
C GLN A 92 -0.02 -3.42 -14.70
N LYS A 93 0.18 -2.24 -14.11
CA LYS A 93 1.28 -1.96 -13.17
C LYS A 93 1.18 -2.70 -11.82
N LEU A 94 0.01 -3.20 -11.44
CA LEU A 94 -0.17 -4.03 -10.24
C LEU A 94 0.21 -5.50 -10.46
N PHE A 95 0.14 -5.97 -11.71
CA PHE A 95 0.43 -7.35 -12.09
C PHE A 95 1.79 -7.54 -12.77
N SER A 96 2.53 -6.44 -12.99
CA SER A 96 3.91 -6.44 -13.52
C SER A 96 4.92 -6.56 -12.39
#